data_AF-A0A9W4R4I9-F1
#
_entry.id   AF-A0A9W4R4I9-F1
#
_cell.length_a   1.000
_cell.length_b   1.000
_cell.length_c   1.000
_cell.angle_alpha   90.00
_cell.angle_beta   90.00
_cell.angle_gamma   90.00
#
_symmetry.space_group_name_H-M   'P 1'
#
loop_
_entity.id
_entity.type
_entity.pdbx_description
1 polymer ?
#
loop_
_entity_poly.entity_id
_entity_poly.type
_entity_poly.pdbx_seq_one_letter_code
_entity_poly.pdbx_strand_id
1 'polypeptide(L)'
;MTLAASAQGWEQHLAQFKLTSDDLLPFLNVQALHPRILLHWDEKLGDASPISKQRNHITVYGYRNVTIDKGCELIIEGLLNEQTHLFIDTLTLSSGACLRLQTDTWVFINRINVLGSVNSGADIILKPAKGQSGSHGVNGVEGVSATTSECSGSNGGDATAGTDGANGNGSRRALIRIGWLSGCLNLIASAADGGDGGNGGQGGAGGNGVDAIGGTGGNGGHGGHGGHASGGGEMFITIDALQDEARVNQFTPFPVGGNGGLAGIGGKPGIGEPYGQTGLTGTPGNNGIDGQPATIHLRFPQGFFEDKRRME
;
A
#
# COMPACT_ATOMS: atom_id res chain seq x y z
N MET A 1 -4.30 -29.82 -22.34
CA MET A 1 -5.55 -29.06 -22.58
C MET A 1 -5.31 -28.14 -23.77
N THR A 2 -6.25 -28.00 -24.70
CA THR A 2 -6.03 -27.21 -25.93
C THR A 2 -6.44 -25.74 -25.74
N LEU A 3 -5.82 -24.83 -26.49
CA LEU A 3 -6.17 -23.39 -26.57
C LEU A 3 -7.68 -23.15 -26.84
N ALA A 4 -8.38 -24.10 -27.46
CA ALA A 4 -9.81 -24.01 -27.72
C ALA A 4 -10.66 -24.09 -26.43
N ALA A 5 -10.24 -24.88 -25.44
CA ALA A 5 -10.99 -25.03 -24.18
C ALA A 5 -10.87 -23.79 -23.29
N SER A 6 -9.71 -23.10 -23.31
CA SER A 6 -9.54 -21.83 -22.59
C SER A 6 -10.43 -20.73 -23.18
N ALA A 7 -10.54 -20.67 -24.51
CA ALA A 7 -11.38 -19.70 -25.21
C ALA A 7 -12.88 -19.83 -24.85
N GLN A 8 -13.38 -21.06 -24.63
CA GLN A 8 -14.78 -21.25 -24.23
C GLN A 8 -15.08 -20.70 -22.83
N GLY A 9 -14.15 -20.87 -21.88
CA GLY A 9 -14.30 -20.33 -20.53
C GLY A 9 -14.30 -18.81 -20.51
N TRP A 10 -13.47 -18.19 -21.35
CA TRP A 10 -13.39 -16.74 -21.54
C TRP A 10 -14.73 -16.12 -21.99
N GLU A 11 -15.31 -16.65 -23.07
CA GLU A 11 -16.57 -16.13 -23.61
C GLU A 11 -17.75 -16.29 -22.63
N GLN A 12 -17.75 -17.36 -21.82
CA GLN A 12 -18.75 -17.54 -20.77
C GLN A 12 -18.68 -16.45 -19.70
N HIS A 13 -17.48 -15.99 -19.32
CA HIS A 13 -17.34 -14.89 -18.36
C HIS A 13 -17.79 -13.56 -18.95
N LEU A 14 -17.38 -13.24 -20.18
CA LEU A 14 -17.87 -12.02 -20.86
C LEU A 14 -19.40 -11.99 -20.93
N ALA A 15 -20.02 -13.11 -21.28
CA ALA A 15 -21.48 -13.23 -21.37
C ALA A 15 -22.19 -12.98 -20.04
N GLN A 16 -21.60 -13.33 -18.89
CA GLN A 16 -22.17 -13.01 -17.57
C GLN A 16 -22.32 -11.50 -17.33
N PHE A 17 -21.45 -10.69 -17.94
CA PHE A 17 -21.49 -9.23 -17.88
C PHE A 17 -22.21 -8.61 -19.06
N LYS A 18 -22.86 -9.42 -19.92
CA LYS A 18 -23.49 -9.01 -21.18
C LYS A 18 -22.50 -8.33 -22.12
N LEU A 19 -21.25 -8.78 -22.10
CA LEU A 19 -20.20 -8.35 -23.01
C LEU A 19 -19.89 -9.47 -24.00
N THR A 20 -19.33 -9.06 -25.13
CA THR A 20 -18.71 -9.88 -26.15
C THR A 20 -17.29 -9.39 -26.39
N SER A 21 -16.47 -10.18 -27.07
CA SER A 21 -15.12 -9.75 -27.48
C SER A 21 -15.15 -8.46 -28.34
N ASP A 22 -16.28 -8.16 -28.99
CA ASP A 22 -16.44 -6.93 -29.78
C ASP A 22 -16.64 -5.67 -28.95
N ASP A 23 -17.12 -5.80 -27.71
CA ASP A 23 -17.33 -4.68 -26.79
C ASP A 23 -16.02 -4.19 -26.12
N LEU A 24 -14.93 -4.97 -26.24
CA LEU A 24 -13.64 -4.65 -25.62
C LEU A 24 -12.93 -3.51 -26.36
N LEU A 25 -12.36 -2.58 -25.59
CA LEU A 25 -11.55 -1.50 -26.13
C LEU A 25 -10.30 -2.05 -26.83
N PRO A 26 -9.83 -1.45 -27.94
CA PRO A 26 -8.87 -2.11 -28.82
C PRO A 26 -7.47 -2.26 -28.20
N PHE A 27 -6.99 -1.24 -27.48
CA PHE A 27 -5.64 -1.25 -26.90
C PHE A 27 -5.55 -0.40 -25.61
N LEU A 28 -4.66 -0.80 -24.72
CA LEU A 28 -4.14 -0.01 -23.60
C LEU A 28 -2.63 -0.21 -23.51
N ASN A 29 -1.85 0.86 -23.67
CA ASN A 29 -0.39 0.79 -23.67
C ASN A 29 0.16 1.60 -22.49
N VAL A 30 0.76 0.91 -21.52
CA VAL A 30 1.50 1.51 -20.41
C VAL A 30 2.98 1.53 -20.82
N GLN A 31 3.48 2.71 -21.17
CA GLN A 31 4.80 2.90 -21.77
C GLN A 31 5.58 3.98 -21.02
N ALA A 32 6.88 4.13 -21.27
CA ALA A 32 7.75 5.03 -20.50
C ALA A 32 7.26 6.50 -20.42
N LEU A 33 6.53 6.99 -21.43
CA LEU A 33 5.93 8.34 -21.42
C LEU A 33 4.77 8.47 -20.41
N HIS A 34 4.08 7.37 -20.14
CA HIS A 34 3.01 7.24 -19.16
C HIS A 34 3.29 6.00 -18.30
N PRO A 35 4.30 6.06 -17.43
CA PRO A 35 4.84 4.88 -16.76
C PRO A 35 3.86 4.26 -15.77
N ARG A 36 2.74 4.96 -15.50
CA ARG A 36 1.67 4.51 -14.62
C ARG A 36 0.34 4.86 -15.29
N ILE A 37 -0.52 3.87 -15.43
CA ILE A 37 -1.92 4.05 -15.81
C ILE A 37 -2.79 3.55 -14.66
N LEU A 38 -3.73 4.38 -14.22
CA LEU A 38 -4.66 4.10 -13.15
C LEU A 38 -6.06 3.79 -13.68
N LEU A 39 -6.55 2.59 -13.41
CA LEU A 39 -7.96 2.21 -13.54
C LEU A 39 -8.62 2.43 -12.18
N HIS A 40 -9.53 3.40 -12.11
CA HIS A 40 -10.18 3.80 -10.87
C HIS A 40 -11.70 3.88 -11.03
N TRP A 41 -12.45 3.37 -10.06
CA TRP A 41 -13.92 3.40 -10.06
C TRP A 41 -14.48 4.83 -10.28
N ASP A 42 -13.94 5.83 -9.58
CA ASP A 42 -14.18 7.24 -9.90
C ASP A 42 -13.39 7.65 -11.15
N GLU A 43 -14.12 7.93 -12.23
CA GLU A 43 -13.59 8.34 -13.53
C GLU A 43 -12.82 9.66 -13.47
N LYS A 44 -13.06 10.49 -12.44
CA LYS A 44 -12.31 11.74 -12.27
C LYS A 44 -10.89 11.52 -11.78
N LEU A 45 -10.62 10.35 -11.20
CA LEU A 45 -9.31 9.98 -10.65
C LEU A 45 -8.55 9.04 -11.59
N GLY A 46 -9.25 8.27 -12.44
CA GLY A 46 -8.63 7.31 -13.35
C GLY A 46 -8.16 7.90 -14.67
N ASP A 47 -7.17 7.24 -15.27
CA ASP A 47 -6.63 7.58 -16.60
C ASP A 47 -7.45 6.98 -17.75
N ALA A 48 -8.38 6.08 -17.44
CA ALA A 48 -9.24 5.43 -18.41
C ALA A 48 -10.68 5.29 -17.91
N SER A 49 -11.64 5.46 -18.83
CA SER A 49 -13.05 5.24 -18.57
C SER A 49 -13.41 3.76 -18.62
N PRO A 50 -14.28 3.27 -17.72
CA PRO A 50 -14.76 1.91 -17.79
C PRO A 50 -15.76 1.71 -18.94
N ILE A 51 -15.90 0.46 -19.38
CA ILE A 51 -16.92 0.07 -20.36
C ILE A 51 -18.30 0.12 -19.72
N SER A 52 -18.40 -0.27 -18.45
CA SER A 52 -19.67 -0.31 -17.73
C SER A 52 -19.49 -0.05 -16.24
N LYS A 53 -20.48 0.62 -15.66
CA LYS A 53 -20.69 0.72 -14.21
C LYS A 53 -22.02 0.07 -13.88
N GLN A 54 -21.99 -0.92 -13.00
CA GLN A 54 -23.19 -1.63 -12.58
C GLN A 54 -23.67 -1.14 -11.21
N ARG A 55 -24.91 -1.50 -10.88
CA ARG A 55 -25.43 -1.33 -9.50
C ARG A 55 -24.55 -2.17 -8.55
N ASN A 56 -24.39 -1.72 -7.30
CA ASN A 56 -23.54 -2.35 -6.28
C ASN A 56 -22.03 -2.10 -6.41
N HIS A 57 -21.62 -0.94 -6.94
CA HIS A 57 -20.20 -0.54 -6.94
C HIS A 57 -19.27 -1.49 -7.74
N ILE A 58 -19.78 -2.07 -8.84
CA ILE A 58 -18.99 -2.93 -9.75
C ILE A 58 -18.62 -2.15 -11.02
N THR A 59 -17.32 -1.89 -11.20
CA THR A 59 -16.81 -1.25 -12.43
C THR A 59 -16.17 -2.29 -13.32
N VAL A 60 -16.48 -2.23 -14.61
CA VAL A 60 -15.99 -3.17 -15.63
C VAL A 60 -15.10 -2.46 -16.64
N TYR A 61 -13.86 -2.93 -16.73
CA TYR A 61 -12.90 -2.57 -17.76
C TYR A 61 -12.69 -3.74 -18.71
N GLY A 62 -12.42 -3.45 -19.98
CA GLY A 62 -12.21 -4.48 -20.98
C GLY A 62 -11.30 -4.01 -22.10
N TYR A 63 -10.28 -4.80 -22.43
CA TYR A 63 -9.32 -4.49 -23.47
C TYR A 63 -8.97 -5.72 -24.30
N ARG A 64 -8.88 -5.57 -25.62
CA ARG A 64 -8.39 -6.63 -26.52
C ARG A 64 -6.89 -6.83 -26.31
N ASN A 65 -6.12 -5.74 -26.26
CA ASN A 65 -4.68 -5.78 -26.07
C ASN A 65 -4.25 -4.84 -24.96
N VAL A 66 -3.54 -5.36 -23.98
CA VAL A 66 -2.85 -4.55 -22.97
C VAL A 66 -1.37 -4.82 -23.07
N THR A 67 -0.56 -3.77 -23.20
CA THR A 67 0.90 -3.87 -23.16
C THR A 67 1.42 -3.05 -22.00
N ILE A 68 2.27 -3.66 -21.16
CA ILE A 68 2.96 -2.97 -20.07
C ILE A 68 4.46 -3.10 -20.29
N ASP A 69 5.11 -1.97 -20.53
CA ASP A 69 6.55 -1.90 -20.77
C ASP A 69 7.36 -2.10 -19.47
N LYS A 70 8.66 -2.33 -19.65
CA LYS A 70 9.60 -2.51 -18.54
C LYS A 70 9.56 -1.30 -17.60
N GLY A 71 9.39 -1.55 -16.30
CA GLY A 71 9.33 -0.51 -15.27
C GLY A 71 8.04 0.30 -15.26
N CYS A 72 7.04 -0.08 -16.08
CA CYS A 72 5.73 0.56 -16.10
C CYS A 72 4.72 -0.24 -15.27
N GLU A 73 3.67 0.44 -14.79
CA GLU A 73 2.64 -0.16 -13.95
C GLU A 73 1.22 0.14 -14.46
N LEU A 74 0.38 -0.90 -14.57
CA LEU A 74 -1.07 -0.76 -14.61
C LEU A 74 -1.62 -0.95 -13.19
N ILE A 75 -2.31 0.05 -12.66
CA ILE A 75 -2.81 0.06 -11.29
C ILE A 75 -4.34 -0.01 -11.33
N ILE A 76 -4.91 -0.89 -10.51
CA ILE A 76 -6.34 -1.00 -10.30
C ILE A 76 -6.64 -0.61 -8.86
N GLU A 77 -7.35 0.48 -8.69
CA GLU A 77 -7.67 1.09 -7.41
C GLU A 77 -9.18 1.37 -7.31
N GLY A 78 -9.67 1.41 -6.08
CA GLY A 78 -11.06 1.73 -5.79
C GLY A 78 -11.25 1.98 -4.30
N LEU A 79 -12.39 2.55 -3.95
CA LEU A 79 -12.76 2.79 -2.56
C LEU A 79 -13.15 1.49 -1.85
N LEU A 80 -13.36 1.59 -0.54
CA LEU A 80 -13.75 0.46 0.29
C LEU A 80 -15.07 -0.15 -0.21
N ASN A 81 -15.06 -1.46 -0.47
CA ASN A 81 -16.20 -2.27 -0.97
C ASN A 81 -16.54 -2.10 -2.45
N GLU A 82 -15.69 -1.41 -3.22
CA GLU A 82 -15.85 -1.35 -4.67
C GLU A 82 -15.15 -2.53 -5.33
N GLN A 83 -15.81 -3.14 -6.30
CA GLN A 83 -15.27 -4.29 -7.02
C GLN A 83 -14.92 -3.88 -8.44
N THR A 84 -13.71 -4.22 -8.89
CA THR A 84 -13.32 -4.02 -10.28
C THR A 84 -13.25 -5.35 -11.01
N HIS A 85 -13.84 -5.41 -12.19
CA HIS A 85 -13.72 -6.54 -13.11
C HIS A 85 -12.93 -6.08 -14.33
N LEU A 86 -11.82 -6.75 -14.61
CA LEU A 86 -10.94 -6.45 -15.72
C LEU A 86 -10.90 -7.65 -16.67
N PHE A 87 -11.32 -7.42 -17.91
CA PHE A 87 -11.26 -8.37 -19.00
C PHE A 87 -10.11 -7.99 -19.94
N ILE A 88 -9.16 -8.89 -20.13
CA ILE A 88 -8.10 -8.73 -21.11
C ILE A 88 -8.04 -9.94 -22.04
N ASP A 89 -8.16 -9.73 -23.35
CA ASP A 89 -7.92 -10.84 -24.28
C ASP A 89 -6.41 -11.19 -24.31
N THR A 90 -5.55 -10.24 -24.71
CA THR A 90 -4.09 -10.43 -24.67
C THR A 90 -3.40 -9.40 -23.78
N LEU A 91 -2.72 -9.90 -22.74
CA LEU A 91 -1.83 -9.12 -21.87
C LEU A 91 -0.37 -9.42 -22.22
N THR A 92 0.37 -8.41 -22.68
CA THR A 92 1.81 -8.50 -22.94
C THR A 92 2.57 -7.73 -21.87
N LEU A 93 3.45 -8.42 -21.15
CA LEU A 93 4.24 -7.85 -20.06
C LEU A 93 5.71 -7.92 -20.41
N SER A 94 6.41 -6.79 -20.41
CA SER A 94 7.88 -6.82 -20.43
C SER A 94 8.43 -7.26 -19.08
N SER A 95 9.67 -7.75 -19.06
CA SER A 95 10.36 -8.00 -17.80
C SER A 95 10.40 -6.75 -16.91
N GLY A 96 9.99 -6.88 -15.65
CA GLY A 96 9.85 -5.77 -14.70
C GLY A 96 8.63 -4.87 -14.94
N ALA A 97 7.69 -5.27 -15.80
CA ALA A 97 6.37 -4.68 -15.87
C ALA A 97 5.50 -5.15 -14.69
N CYS A 98 4.54 -4.33 -14.28
CA CYS A 98 3.72 -4.58 -13.10
C CYS A 98 2.21 -4.39 -13.37
N LEU A 99 1.40 -5.38 -12.98
CA LEU A 99 -0.04 -5.23 -12.80
C LEU A 99 -0.34 -5.19 -11.30
N ARG A 100 -0.72 -4.03 -10.78
CA ARG A 100 -0.95 -3.78 -9.36
C ARG A 100 -2.45 -3.73 -9.03
N LEU A 101 -2.86 -4.56 -8.09
CA LEU A 101 -4.24 -4.70 -7.61
C LEU A 101 -4.31 -4.14 -6.18
N GLN A 102 -5.10 -3.08 -5.98
CA GLN A 102 -5.24 -2.40 -4.68
C GLN A 102 -6.67 -2.46 -4.12
N THR A 103 -7.64 -2.86 -4.93
CA THR A 103 -9.04 -3.11 -4.53
C THR A 103 -9.45 -4.58 -4.77
N ASP A 104 -10.64 -4.96 -4.31
CA ASP A 104 -11.22 -6.27 -4.62
C ASP A 104 -11.41 -6.39 -6.14
N THR A 105 -10.63 -7.25 -6.77
CA THR A 105 -10.50 -7.27 -8.23
C THR A 105 -10.66 -8.67 -8.80
N TRP A 106 -11.48 -8.79 -9.83
CA TRP A 106 -11.58 -9.99 -10.66
C TRP A 106 -10.93 -9.70 -12.00
N VAL A 107 -9.87 -10.43 -12.32
CA VAL A 107 -9.10 -10.27 -13.55
C VAL A 107 -9.25 -11.53 -14.39
N PHE A 108 -9.82 -11.39 -15.57
CA PHE A 108 -9.95 -12.46 -16.55
C PHE A 108 -9.00 -12.14 -17.69
N ILE A 109 -8.07 -13.05 -17.97
CA ILE A 109 -7.07 -12.87 -19.02
C ILE A 109 -7.09 -14.10 -19.92
N ASN A 110 -7.41 -13.95 -21.20
CA ASN A 110 -7.39 -15.08 -22.12
C ASN A 110 -5.95 -15.53 -22.41
N ARG A 111 -5.02 -14.59 -22.63
CA ARG A 111 -3.60 -14.87 -22.88
C ARG A 111 -2.67 -13.89 -22.18
N ILE A 112 -1.66 -14.41 -21.48
CA ILE A 112 -0.50 -13.66 -21.00
C ILE A 112 0.75 -14.05 -21.79
N ASN A 113 1.44 -13.04 -22.30
CA ASN A 113 2.76 -13.15 -22.90
C ASN A 113 3.76 -12.34 -22.08
N VAL A 114 4.62 -13.00 -21.29
CA VAL A 114 5.72 -12.32 -20.62
C VAL A 114 6.96 -12.34 -21.51
N LEU A 115 7.41 -11.16 -21.93
CA LEU A 115 8.60 -10.94 -22.73
C LEU A 115 9.83 -10.82 -21.83
N GLY A 116 10.83 -11.67 -22.03
CA GLY A 116 12.09 -11.61 -21.30
C GLY A 116 12.71 -12.98 -21.06
N SER A 117 13.82 -12.99 -20.32
CA SER A 117 14.44 -14.23 -19.85
C SER A 117 13.58 -14.85 -18.74
N VAL A 118 13.66 -16.18 -18.61
CA VAL A 118 13.09 -16.93 -17.47
C VAL A 118 13.54 -16.42 -16.10
N ASN A 119 14.67 -15.70 -16.02
CA ASN A 119 15.20 -15.12 -14.78
C ASN A 119 14.69 -13.70 -14.49
N SER A 120 13.90 -13.13 -15.41
CA SER A 120 13.48 -11.74 -15.37
C SER A 120 11.99 -11.69 -15.69
N GLY A 121 11.16 -12.02 -14.70
CA GLY A 121 9.70 -12.10 -14.86
C GLY A 121 9.00 -10.74 -14.92
N ALA A 122 7.68 -10.80 -15.07
CA ALA A 122 6.78 -9.67 -14.83
C ALA A 122 5.95 -9.93 -13.58
N ASP A 123 5.47 -8.87 -12.95
CA ASP A 123 4.86 -8.94 -11.64
C ASP A 123 3.34 -8.72 -11.72
N ILE A 124 2.60 -9.58 -11.02
CA ILE A 124 1.23 -9.29 -10.60
C ILE A 124 1.25 -9.11 -9.10
N ILE A 125 0.89 -7.93 -8.64
CA ILE A 125 1.03 -7.52 -7.24
C ILE A 125 -0.34 -7.22 -6.64
N LEU A 126 -0.75 -7.98 -5.64
CA LEU A 126 -1.81 -7.59 -4.70
C LEU A 126 -1.16 -6.89 -3.52
N LYS A 127 -1.26 -5.55 -3.48
CA LYS A 127 -0.69 -4.75 -2.38
C LYS A 127 -1.60 -3.57 -2.03
N PRO A 128 -2.25 -3.60 -0.86
CA PRO A 128 -3.00 -2.45 -0.35
C PRO A 128 -2.06 -1.30 0.02
N ALA A 129 -2.63 -0.11 0.21
CA ALA A 129 -1.89 1.08 0.63
C ALA A 129 -1.37 0.95 2.08
N LYS A 130 -0.12 1.37 2.30
CA LYS A 130 0.50 1.49 3.64
C LYS A 130 -0.24 2.53 4.49
N GLY A 131 -0.28 2.31 5.80
CA GLY A 131 -0.76 3.30 6.76
C GLY A 131 0.05 4.60 6.73
N GLN A 132 -0.63 5.74 6.75
CA GLN A 132 0.01 7.05 6.78
C GLN A 132 0.76 7.25 8.10
N SER A 133 2.00 7.74 8.05
CA SER A 133 2.73 8.11 9.28
C SER A 133 2.12 9.35 9.95
N GLY A 134 2.17 9.38 11.28
CA GLY A 134 1.76 10.51 12.08
C GLY A 134 2.69 11.71 11.94
N SER A 135 2.16 12.89 12.24
CA SER A 135 2.89 14.15 12.23
C SER A 135 3.57 14.39 13.58
N HIS A 136 4.74 15.04 13.55
CA HIS A 136 5.43 15.47 14.76
C HIS A 136 4.65 16.52 15.54
N GLY A 137 4.81 16.49 16.86
CA GLY A 137 4.35 17.54 17.75
C GLY A 137 5.14 18.82 17.57
N VAL A 138 4.54 19.94 17.97
CA VAL A 138 5.13 21.27 17.94
C VAL A 138 5.87 21.51 19.26
N ASN A 139 7.07 22.08 19.17
CA ASN A 139 7.84 22.46 20.35
C ASN A 139 7.15 23.58 21.12
N GLY A 140 7.34 23.55 22.44
CA GLY A 140 6.96 24.64 23.32
C GLY A 140 7.80 25.89 23.06
N VAL A 141 7.19 27.05 23.27
CA VAL A 141 7.87 28.34 23.14
C VAL A 141 8.73 28.60 24.38
N GLU A 142 9.95 29.10 24.22
CA GLU A 142 10.78 29.47 25.36
C GLU A 142 10.17 30.62 26.16
N GLY A 143 10.34 30.56 27.48
CA GLY A 143 9.97 31.62 28.40
C GLY A 143 10.87 32.84 28.25
N VAL A 144 10.29 34.00 28.49
CA VAL A 144 10.98 35.28 28.45
C VAL A 144 11.69 35.50 29.78
N SER A 145 12.99 35.80 29.72
CA SER A 145 13.76 36.18 30.91
C SER A 145 13.39 37.59 31.36
N ALA A 146 13.36 37.81 32.67
CA ALA A 146 13.15 39.12 33.25
C ALA A 146 14.30 40.08 32.91
N THR A 147 13.98 41.36 32.71
CA THR A 147 14.96 42.41 32.36
C THR A 147 15.18 43.42 33.48
N THR A 148 14.41 43.35 34.56
CA THR A 148 14.47 44.24 35.72
C THR A 148 14.51 43.43 37.01
N SER A 149 15.10 44.00 38.08
CA SER A 149 15.20 43.36 39.40
C SER A 149 13.82 43.05 40.00
N GLU A 150 13.77 42.05 40.87
CA GLU A 150 12.59 41.51 41.55
C GLU A 150 11.49 40.98 40.61
N CYS A 151 11.84 40.64 39.36
CA CYS A 151 10.91 40.11 38.37
C CYS A 151 11.19 38.65 38.06
N SER A 152 10.16 37.81 38.16
CA SER A 152 10.24 36.40 37.78
C SER A 152 10.40 36.22 36.27
N GLY A 153 11.12 35.18 35.87
CA GLY A 153 11.12 34.76 34.47
C GLY A 153 9.78 34.11 34.10
N SER A 154 9.37 34.20 32.83
CA SER A 154 8.13 33.53 32.40
C SER A 154 8.35 32.04 32.23
N ASN A 155 7.30 31.25 32.42
CA ASN A 155 7.36 29.82 32.12
C ASN A 155 7.60 29.59 30.63
N GLY A 156 8.26 28.48 30.31
CA GLY A 156 8.27 27.93 28.96
C GLY A 156 6.90 27.33 28.62
N GLY A 157 6.53 27.38 27.35
CA GLY A 157 5.33 26.75 26.84
C GLY A 157 5.47 25.24 26.78
N ASP A 158 4.38 24.53 27.01
CA ASP A 158 4.30 23.09 26.78
C ASP A 158 4.36 22.79 25.28
N ALA A 159 4.97 21.65 24.95
CA ALA A 159 4.91 21.11 23.60
C ALA A 159 3.62 20.32 23.35
N THR A 160 3.32 20.08 22.08
CA THR A 160 2.22 19.19 21.68
C THR A 160 2.71 17.77 21.47
N ALA A 161 1.81 16.80 21.66
CA ALA A 161 2.07 15.42 21.28
C ALA A 161 2.23 15.28 19.76
N GLY A 162 2.98 14.26 19.33
CA GLY A 162 2.92 13.77 17.97
C GLY A 162 1.64 12.95 17.76
N THR A 163 1.20 12.83 16.50
CA THR A 163 -0.01 12.06 16.20
C THR A 163 0.33 10.60 15.95
N ASP A 164 -0.65 9.73 16.13
CA ASP A 164 -0.50 8.31 15.82
C ASP A 164 -0.31 8.09 14.31
N GLY A 165 0.41 7.02 13.96
CA GLY A 165 0.44 6.47 12.62
C GLY A 165 -0.85 5.69 12.35
N ALA A 166 -1.36 5.79 11.12
CA ALA A 166 -2.53 5.06 10.70
C ALA A 166 -2.22 3.57 10.50
N ASN A 167 -3.21 2.72 10.73
CA ASN A 167 -3.10 1.30 10.43
C ASN A 167 -2.95 1.07 8.92
N GLY A 168 -2.28 -0.03 8.55
CA GLY A 168 -2.29 -0.52 7.19
C GLY A 168 -3.69 -0.91 6.75
N ASN A 169 -4.03 -0.63 5.49
CA ASN A 169 -5.34 -1.01 4.95
C ASN A 169 -5.45 -2.54 4.80
N GLY A 170 -6.58 -3.09 5.27
CA GLY A 170 -6.94 -4.49 5.10
C GLY A 170 -6.70 -4.96 3.67
N SER A 171 -5.99 -6.08 3.53
CA SER A 171 -5.71 -6.61 2.20
C SER A 171 -6.97 -7.16 1.56
N ARG A 172 -7.05 -6.92 0.25
CA ARG A 172 -8.21 -7.22 -0.59
C ARG A 172 -8.14 -8.65 -1.11
N ARG A 173 -9.23 -9.09 -1.74
CA ARG A 173 -9.29 -10.35 -2.48
C ARG A 173 -9.07 -10.09 -3.96
N ALA A 174 -8.12 -10.81 -4.54
CA ALA A 174 -7.95 -10.87 -5.99
C ALA A 174 -8.35 -12.26 -6.51
N LEU A 175 -9.19 -12.29 -7.54
CA LEU A 175 -9.46 -13.50 -8.32
C LEU A 175 -8.90 -13.30 -9.71
N ILE A 176 -7.99 -14.15 -10.13
CA ILE A 176 -7.32 -14.05 -11.42
C ILE A 176 -7.51 -15.37 -12.15
N ARG A 177 -8.01 -15.30 -13.38
CA ARG A 177 -8.07 -16.44 -14.28
C ARG A 177 -7.27 -16.16 -15.53
N ILE A 178 -6.38 -17.09 -15.87
CA ILE A 178 -5.46 -16.99 -17.00
C ILE A 178 -5.74 -18.18 -17.92
N GLY A 179 -6.18 -17.92 -19.15
CA GLY A 179 -6.44 -18.97 -20.14
C GLY A 179 -5.15 -19.63 -20.63
N TRP A 180 -4.15 -18.83 -20.99
CA TRP A 180 -2.85 -19.28 -21.47
C TRP A 180 -1.72 -18.42 -20.92
N LEU A 181 -0.70 -19.02 -20.29
CA LEU A 181 0.49 -18.32 -19.81
C LEU A 181 1.74 -18.73 -20.60
N SER A 182 2.49 -17.74 -21.08
CA SER A 182 3.86 -17.89 -21.57
C SER A 182 4.84 -16.98 -20.81
N GLY A 183 6.08 -17.45 -20.64
CA GLY A 183 7.14 -16.74 -19.93
C GLY A 183 7.10 -16.88 -18.40
N CYS A 184 7.73 -15.95 -17.68
CA CYS A 184 7.93 -16.02 -16.23
C CYS A 184 7.07 -14.98 -15.50
N LEU A 185 6.16 -15.43 -14.64
CA LEU A 185 5.24 -14.59 -13.88
C LEU A 185 5.58 -14.66 -12.38
N ASN A 186 5.75 -13.50 -11.74
CA ASN A 186 5.88 -13.41 -10.30
C ASN A 186 4.55 -12.96 -9.71
N LEU A 187 4.07 -13.72 -8.73
CA LEU A 187 2.85 -13.43 -8.00
C LEU A 187 3.26 -12.93 -6.63
N ILE A 188 2.94 -11.66 -6.36
CA ILE A 188 3.30 -11.01 -5.10
C ILE A 188 2.01 -10.64 -4.40
N ALA A 189 1.78 -11.18 -3.22
CA ALA A 189 0.66 -10.79 -2.37
C ALA A 189 1.20 -10.31 -1.03
N SER A 190 0.95 -9.07 -0.67
CA SER A 190 1.33 -8.54 0.64
C SER A 190 0.14 -7.88 1.32
N ALA A 191 0.16 -7.88 2.65
CA ALA A 191 -0.67 -6.96 3.42
C ALA A 191 -0.07 -5.55 3.41
N ALA A 192 -0.79 -4.59 4.00
CA ALA A 192 -0.29 -3.24 4.20
C ALA A 192 0.53 -3.14 5.49
N ASP A 193 1.63 -2.41 5.41
CA ASP A 193 2.38 -1.99 6.59
C ASP A 193 1.62 -0.91 7.37
N GLY A 194 1.89 -0.81 8.67
CA GLY A 194 1.43 0.31 9.50
C GLY A 194 2.23 1.59 9.25
N GLY A 195 1.62 2.74 9.55
CA GLY A 195 2.30 4.04 9.55
C GLY A 195 3.09 4.27 10.84
N ASP A 196 4.22 4.96 10.77
CA ASP A 196 5.00 5.30 11.98
C ASP A 196 4.28 6.40 12.79
N GLY A 197 4.38 6.38 14.11
CA GLY A 197 3.89 7.45 14.98
C GLY A 197 4.79 8.68 14.93
N GLY A 198 4.20 9.87 15.10
CA GLY A 198 4.92 11.13 15.16
C GLY A 198 5.62 11.34 16.50
N ASN A 199 6.87 11.82 16.49
CA ASN A 199 7.54 12.25 17.72
C ASN A 199 6.80 13.40 18.43
N GLY A 200 6.83 13.43 19.76
CA GLY A 200 6.37 14.58 20.55
C GLY A 200 7.30 15.79 20.45
N GLY A 201 6.75 16.99 20.62
CA GLY A 201 7.52 18.23 20.63
C GLY A 201 8.33 18.40 21.92
N GLN A 202 9.42 19.16 21.86
CA GLN A 202 10.26 19.50 23.01
C GLN A 202 9.64 20.65 23.82
N GLY A 203 9.57 20.55 25.13
CA GLY A 203 9.06 21.62 25.99
C GLY A 203 9.95 22.86 25.97
N GLY A 204 9.35 24.05 26.03
CA GLY A 204 10.09 25.31 26.04
C GLY A 204 10.87 25.51 27.34
N ALA A 205 12.07 26.06 27.29
CA ALA A 205 12.81 26.40 28.51
C ALA A 205 12.10 27.51 29.29
N GLY A 206 12.19 27.50 30.63
CA GLY A 206 11.75 28.62 31.45
C GLY A 206 12.69 29.82 31.33
N GLY A 207 12.14 31.04 31.36
CA GLY A 207 12.92 32.27 31.39
C GLY A 207 13.60 32.48 32.75
N ASN A 208 14.74 33.16 32.77
CA ASN A 208 15.44 33.47 34.01
C ASN A 208 14.73 34.61 34.77
N GLY A 209 14.66 34.51 36.10
CA GLY A 209 14.30 35.63 36.98
C GLY A 209 15.53 36.46 37.36
N VAL A 210 15.31 37.70 37.79
CA VAL A 210 16.36 38.57 38.37
C VAL A 210 15.92 38.90 39.79
N ASP A 211 16.68 38.41 40.79
CA ASP A 211 16.34 38.52 42.22
C ASP A 211 14.94 37.98 42.57
N ALA A 212 14.45 37.05 41.76
CA ALA A 212 13.13 36.44 41.87
C ALA A 212 13.16 34.99 41.34
N ILE A 213 12.03 34.30 41.42
CA ILE A 213 11.90 32.90 40.97
C ILE A 213 12.10 32.77 39.44
N GLY A 214 12.84 31.74 39.02
CA GLY A 214 12.97 31.38 37.61
C GLY A 214 11.68 30.77 37.05
N GLY A 215 11.44 30.94 35.76
CA GLY A 215 10.30 30.32 35.09
C GLY A 215 10.40 28.79 35.06
N THR A 216 9.28 28.10 35.18
CA THR A 216 9.20 26.65 35.01
C THR A 216 9.36 26.30 33.52
N GLY A 217 10.14 25.26 33.21
CA GLY A 217 10.22 24.73 31.85
C GLY A 217 8.91 24.03 31.46
N GLY A 218 8.51 24.17 30.21
CA GLY A 218 7.31 23.52 29.69
C GLY A 218 7.50 22.01 29.54
N ASN A 219 6.42 21.25 29.58
CA ASN A 219 6.44 19.80 29.41
C ASN A 219 6.72 19.43 27.95
N GLY A 220 7.42 18.31 27.76
CA GLY A 220 7.58 17.69 26.44
C GLY A 220 6.34 16.92 26.02
N GLY A 221 6.04 16.92 24.73
CA GLY A 221 4.92 16.19 24.16
C GLY A 221 5.13 14.68 24.15
N HIS A 222 4.04 13.92 24.21
CA HIS A 222 4.11 12.46 24.02
C HIS A 222 4.37 12.10 22.57
N GLY A 223 5.04 10.97 22.33
CA GLY A 223 5.14 10.37 21.00
C GLY A 223 3.84 9.66 20.63
N GLY A 224 3.43 9.76 19.37
CA GLY A 224 2.28 9.04 18.83
C GLY A 224 2.58 7.55 18.66
N HIS A 225 1.55 6.72 18.74
CA HIS A 225 1.65 5.28 18.52
C HIS A 225 1.92 4.94 17.05
N GLY A 226 2.65 3.86 16.80
CA GLY A 226 2.76 3.28 15.46
C GLY A 226 1.47 2.56 15.08
N GLY A 227 1.07 2.69 13.82
CA GLY A 227 -0.08 1.97 13.27
C GLY A 227 0.20 0.47 13.14
N HIS A 228 -0.83 -0.35 13.31
CA HIS A 228 -0.73 -1.79 13.10
C HIS A 228 -0.67 -2.12 11.60
N ALA A 229 0.08 -3.16 11.24
CA ALA A 229 -0.01 -3.75 9.92
C ALA A 229 -1.36 -4.47 9.74
N SER A 230 -1.79 -4.61 8.49
CA SER A 230 -3.06 -5.26 8.18
C SER A 230 -2.94 -6.79 8.15
N GLY A 231 -4.08 -7.47 8.23
CA GLY A 231 -4.17 -8.88 7.84
C GLY A 231 -3.92 -9.05 6.33
N GLY A 232 -3.25 -10.13 5.97
CA GLY A 232 -2.99 -10.53 4.59
C GLY A 232 -4.26 -10.95 3.86
N GLY A 233 -4.30 -10.66 2.56
CA GLY A 233 -5.45 -10.93 1.71
C GLY A 233 -5.30 -12.27 1.01
N GLU A 234 -6.26 -12.56 0.15
CA GLU A 234 -6.27 -13.80 -0.62
C GLU A 234 -6.17 -13.50 -2.10
N MET A 235 -5.18 -14.09 -2.75
CA MET A 235 -5.03 -14.08 -4.20
C MET A 235 -5.33 -15.47 -4.73
N PHE A 236 -6.45 -15.62 -5.44
CA PHE A 236 -6.85 -16.87 -6.10
C PHE A 236 -6.47 -16.82 -7.56
N ILE A 237 -5.62 -17.73 -8.01
CA ILE A 237 -5.16 -17.78 -9.39
C ILE A 237 -5.49 -19.14 -9.98
N THR A 238 -6.18 -19.13 -11.11
CA THR A 238 -6.38 -20.32 -11.95
C THR A 238 -5.70 -20.10 -13.28
N ILE A 239 -4.80 -21.02 -13.65
CA ILE A 239 -4.13 -21.03 -14.95
C ILE A 239 -4.60 -22.26 -15.71
N ASP A 240 -5.27 -22.06 -16.84
CA ASP A 240 -5.90 -23.14 -17.62
C ASP A 240 -4.88 -23.84 -18.54
N ALA A 241 -3.83 -23.14 -18.97
CA ALA A 241 -2.75 -23.71 -19.77
C ALA A 241 -1.44 -22.92 -19.66
N LEU A 242 -0.31 -23.62 -19.81
CA LEU A 242 1.05 -23.05 -19.79
C LEU A 242 1.84 -23.50 -21.01
N GLN A 243 2.69 -22.63 -21.52
CA GLN A 243 3.79 -23.01 -22.41
C GLN A 243 4.84 -23.81 -21.62
N ASP A 244 5.55 -24.73 -22.28
CA ASP A 244 6.48 -25.69 -21.64
C ASP A 244 7.52 -25.04 -20.70
N GLU A 245 8.04 -23.88 -21.09
CA GLU A 245 9.06 -23.12 -20.37
C GLU A 245 8.48 -22.05 -19.42
N ALA A 246 7.16 -21.93 -19.33
CA ALA A 246 6.53 -20.95 -18.46
C ALA A 246 6.81 -21.27 -16.98
N ARG A 247 7.01 -20.21 -16.19
CA ARG A 247 7.30 -20.29 -14.75
C ARG A 247 6.38 -19.37 -13.98
N VAL A 248 6.01 -19.80 -12.77
CA VAL A 248 5.20 -19.03 -11.84
C VAL A 248 5.88 -19.06 -10.48
N ASN A 249 6.32 -17.89 -10.02
CA ASN A 249 6.94 -17.70 -8.71
C ASN A 249 5.92 -17.06 -7.77
N GLN A 250 6.02 -17.34 -6.47
CA GLN A 250 5.11 -16.81 -5.46
C GLN A 250 5.91 -16.17 -4.33
N PHE A 251 5.51 -14.97 -3.94
CA PHE A 251 6.13 -14.21 -2.86
C PHE A 251 5.05 -13.60 -1.96
N THR A 252 5.16 -13.85 -0.66
CA THR A 252 4.23 -13.33 0.35
C THR A 252 5.01 -12.64 1.48
N PRO A 253 5.45 -11.39 1.28
CA PRO A 253 6.18 -10.65 2.31
C PRO A 253 5.35 -10.49 3.59
N PHE A 254 6.02 -10.51 4.75
CA PHE A 254 5.40 -10.21 6.04
C PHE A 254 5.18 -8.70 6.17
N PRO A 255 3.97 -8.25 6.49
CA PRO A 255 3.69 -6.83 6.74
C PRO A 255 4.18 -6.43 8.13
N VAL A 256 4.71 -5.21 8.26
CA VAL A 256 5.33 -4.73 9.50
C VAL A 256 4.53 -3.59 10.11
N GLY A 257 4.36 -3.60 11.44
CA GLY A 257 3.78 -2.49 12.18
C GLY A 257 4.67 -1.25 12.13
N GLY A 258 4.07 -0.07 12.22
CA GLY A 258 4.82 1.18 12.29
C GLY A 258 5.56 1.32 13.64
N ASN A 259 6.65 2.08 13.65
CA ASN A 259 7.34 2.39 14.91
C ASN A 259 6.57 3.44 15.69
N GLY A 260 6.60 3.38 17.02
CA GLY A 260 6.10 4.46 17.87
C GLY A 260 7.02 5.69 17.81
N GLY A 261 6.43 6.87 17.95
CA GLY A 261 7.14 8.13 18.01
C GLY A 261 7.92 8.31 19.32
N LEU A 262 9.02 9.02 19.26
CA LEU A 262 9.81 9.37 20.45
C LEU A 262 9.09 10.42 21.31
N ALA A 263 9.33 10.37 22.62
CA ALA A 263 8.89 11.40 23.54
C ALA A 263 9.65 12.73 23.33
N GLY A 264 8.94 13.83 23.52
CA GLY A 264 9.53 15.14 23.72
C GLY A 264 10.16 15.27 25.11
N ILE A 265 11.33 15.86 25.20
CA ILE A 265 12.01 16.15 26.47
C ILE A 265 11.37 17.40 27.07
N GLY A 266 11.21 17.41 28.40
CA GLY A 266 10.78 18.61 29.12
C GLY A 266 11.79 19.75 29.04
N GLY A 267 11.27 20.98 29.04
CA GLY A 267 12.05 22.20 29.03
C GLY A 267 12.86 22.37 30.31
N LYS A 268 14.04 22.96 30.18
CA LYS A 268 14.90 23.27 31.32
C LYS A 268 14.26 24.36 32.19
N PRO A 269 14.49 24.35 33.52
CA PRO A 269 14.05 25.44 34.37
C PRO A 269 14.83 26.73 34.09
N GLY A 270 14.17 27.87 34.28
CA GLY A 270 14.82 29.16 34.35
C GLY A 270 15.62 29.32 35.65
N ILE A 271 16.71 30.06 35.58
CA ILE A 271 17.56 30.41 36.73
C ILE A 271 16.86 31.47 37.57
N GLY A 272 16.90 31.35 38.90
CA GLY A 272 16.35 32.33 39.84
C GLY A 272 16.56 31.90 41.31
N GLU A 273 15.96 32.65 42.24
CA GLU A 273 16.02 32.35 43.68
C GLU A 273 14.58 32.19 44.25
N PRO A 274 14.01 30.97 44.24
CA PRO A 274 14.59 29.70 43.76
C PRO A 274 14.58 29.54 42.22
N TYR A 275 15.26 28.50 41.73
CA TYR A 275 15.17 28.08 40.32
C TYR A 275 13.74 27.65 39.99
N GLY A 276 13.36 27.76 38.72
CA GLY A 276 12.13 27.17 38.22
C GLY A 276 12.14 25.64 38.30
N GLN A 277 11.00 25.01 38.00
CA GLN A 277 10.93 23.56 37.88
C GLN A 277 11.24 23.10 36.46
N THR A 278 11.87 21.93 36.32
CA THR A 278 12.06 21.29 35.01
C THR A 278 10.73 20.76 34.49
N GLY A 279 10.47 20.93 33.20
CA GLY A 279 9.33 20.29 32.56
C GLY A 279 9.44 18.77 32.58
N LEU A 280 8.30 18.09 32.53
CA LEU A 280 8.26 16.64 32.44
C LEU A 280 8.52 16.18 31.00
N THR A 281 9.35 15.14 30.84
CA THR A 281 9.50 14.43 29.56
C THR A 281 8.23 13.64 29.27
N GLY A 282 7.78 13.65 28.02
CA GLY A 282 6.64 12.86 27.57
C GLY A 282 6.90 11.35 27.62
N THR A 283 5.90 10.56 27.25
CA THR A 283 6.04 9.11 27.05
C THR A 283 6.24 8.81 25.56
N PRO A 284 7.10 7.83 25.20
CA PRO A 284 7.20 7.37 23.82
C PRO A 284 5.92 6.61 23.42
N GLY A 285 5.62 6.61 22.14
CA GLY A 285 4.54 5.80 21.58
C GLY A 285 4.92 4.33 21.51
N ASN A 286 3.93 3.45 21.69
CA ASN A 286 4.09 2.02 21.41
C ASN A 286 4.23 1.76 19.90
N ASN A 287 5.01 0.74 19.54
CA ASN A 287 5.03 0.23 18.17
C ASN A 287 3.69 -0.41 17.79
N GLY A 288 3.41 -0.40 16.49
CA GLY A 288 2.37 -1.19 15.87
C GLY A 288 2.62 -2.68 16.00
N ILE A 289 1.61 -3.47 15.66
CA ILE A 289 1.66 -4.92 15.70
C ILE A 289 1.83 -5.38 14.26
N ASP A 290 2.74 -6.33 14.04
CA ASP A 290 2.95 -6.95 12.74
C ASP A 290 1.70 -7.73 12.29
N GLY A 291 1.45 -7.72 10.99
CA GLY A 291 0.27 -8.37 10.42
C GLY A 291 0.53 -9.82 10.04
N GLN A 292 -0.47 -10.43 9.41
CA GLN A 292 -0.32 -11.76 8.82
C GLN A 292 0.03 -11.64 7.34
N PRO A 293 0.91 -12.52 6.80
CA PRO A 293 1.19 -12.53 5.38
C PRO A 293 -0.07 -12.87 4.57
N ALA A 294 -0.11 -12.42 3.31
CA ALA A 294 -1.17 -12.79 2.39
C ALA A 294 -1.04 -14.27 1.96
N THR A 295 -2.13 -14.84 1.46
CA THR A 295 -2.14 -16.22 0.93
C THR A 295 -2.35 -16.20 -0.58
N ILE A 296 -1.56 -16.99 -1.30
CA ILE A 296 -1.72 -17.22 -2.75
C ILE A 296 -2.23 -18.64 -2.96
N HIS A 297 -3.42 -18.77 -3.55
CA HIS A 297 -4.02 -20.04 -3.93
C HIS A 297 -3.85 -20.24 -5.42
N LEU A 298 -2.88 -21.06 -5.82
CA LEU A 298 -2.58 -21.34 -7.21
C LEU A 298 -3.17 -22.68 -7.65
N ARG A 299 -4.01 -22.65 -8.69
CA ARG A 299 -4.62 -23.83 -9.30
C ARG A 299 -4.16 -23.99 -10.74
N PHE A 300 -3.70 -25.20 -11.05
CA PHE A 300 -3.34 -25.65 -12.39
C PHE A 300 -4.35 -26.71 -12.88
N PRO A 301 -4.35 -27.04 -14.18
CA PRO A 301 -5.16 -28.13 -14.72
C PRO A 301 -4.70 -29.46 -14.12
N GLN A 302 -5.63 -30.39 -13.92
CA GLN A 302 -5.29 -31.75 -13.49
C GLN A 302 -4.29 -32.40 -14.46
N GLY A 303 -3.26 -33.06 -13.93
CA GLY A 303 -2.22 -33.76 -14.70
C GLY A 303 -0.95 -32.95 -14.98
N PHE A 304 -0.91 -31.63 -14.75
CA PHE A 304 0.26 -30.80 -15.10
C PHE A 304 1.57 -31.22 -14.37
N PHE A 305 1.48 -31.65 -13.11
CA PHE A 305 2.66 -32.04 -12.33
C PHE A 305 3.02 -33.52 -12.44
N GLU A 306 2.19 -34.34 -13.07
CA GLU A 306 2.45 -35.78 -13.22
C GLU A 306 3.47 -36.05 -14.33
N ASP A 307 3.52 -35.20 -15.37
CA ASP A 307 4.48 -35.34 -16.48
C ASP A 307 5.88 -34.80 -16.14
N LYS A 308 6.00 -33.69 -15.40
CA LYS A 308 7.33 -33.12 -15.10
C LYS A 308 8.17 -33.97 -14.13
N ARG A 309 7.53 -34.78 -13.26
CA ARG A 309 8.23 -35.72 -12.37
C ARG A 309 8.76 -36.98 -13.06
N ARG A 310 8.44 -37.21 -14.34
CA ARG A 310 8.98 -38.33 -15.13
C ARG A 310 10.23 -37.97 -15.95
N MET A 311 10.66 -36.70 -15.92
CA MET A 311 11.82 -36.22 -16.67
C MET A 311 13.01 -35.83 -15.78
N GLU A 312 12.95 -36.13 -14.47
CA GLU A 312 14.06 -36.09 -13.52
C GLU A 312 14.40 -37.53 -13.08
#